data_AF-A0A7J9W7R4-F1
#
_entry.id   AF-A0A7J9W7R4-F1
#
_cell.length_a   1.000
_cell.length_b   1.000
_cell.length_c   1.000
_cell.angle_alpha   90.00
_cell.angle_beta   90.00
_cell.angle_gamma   90.00
#
_symmetry.space_group_name_H-M   'P 1'
#
loop_
_entity.id
_entity.type
_entity.pdbx_description
1 polymer ?
#
loop_
_entity_poly.entity_id
_entity_poly.type
_entity_poly.pdbx_seq_one_letter_code
_entity_poly.pdbx_strand_id
1 'polypeptide(L)'
;MHSDIDWDDLLWYQVWERNLSQLERHAIAMAVLRGRVPADPFEGRVALELARRWRRHAVSLSLLYLLWSLFWSVIGWDAVHRYGGEALGLPLACTILGAAAVAACLLFRRRLRAILRLDEFGVTP
;
A
#
# COMPACT_ATOMS: atom_id res chain seq x y z
N MET A 1 30.43 4.61 -0.73
CA MET A 1 30.15 4.78 -2.16
C MET A 1 29.07 3.77 -2.53
N HIS A 2 27.81 4.10 -2.22
CA HIS A 2 26.67 3.23 -2.52
C HIS A 2 26.28 3.52 -3.98
N SER A 3 26.52 2.59 -4.89
CA SER A 3 25.89 2.66 -6.21
C SER A 3 24.40 2.46 -5.99
N ASP A 4 23.59 3.50 -6.19
CA ASP A 4 22.14 3.37 -6.29
C ASP A 4 21.85 2.40 -7.43
N ILE A 5 21.52 1.16 -7.09
CA ILE A 5 20.98 0.20 -8.06
C ILE A 5 19.62 0.75 -8.46
N ASP A 6 19.49 1.16 -9.71
CA ASP A 6 18.21 1.55 -10.28
C ASP A 6 17.34 0.28 -10.41
N TRP A 7 16.36 0.15 -9.53
CA TRP A 7 15.44 -0.99 -9.50
C TRP A 7 14.37 -0.84 -10.58
N ASP A 8 14.77 -1.03 -11.84
CA ASP A 8 13.84 -1.07 -12.97
C ASP A 8 12.84 -2.25 -12.82
N ASP A 9 11.74 -2.19 -13.56
CA ASP A 9 10.70 -3.22 -13.48
C ASP A 9 11.18 -4.60 -13.95
N LEU A 10 12.18 -4.65 -14.84
CA LEU A 10 12.73 -5.88 -15.36
C LEU A 10 13.60 -6.59 -14.31
N LEU A 11 14.48 -5.85 -13.64
CA LEU A 11 15.34 -6.32 -12.56
C LEU A 11 14.50 -6.76 -11.36
N TRP A 12 13.47 -5.96 -10.99
CA TRP A 12 12.53 -6.37 -9.97
C TRP A 12 11.84 -7.68 -10.34
N TYR A 13 11.34 -7.83 -11.56
CA TYR A 13 10.72 -9.07 -12.01
C TYR A 13 11.70 -10.25 -11.95
N GLN A 14 12.95 -10.07 -12.36
CA GLN A 14 13.96 -11.13 -12.29
C GLN A 14 14.27 -11.53 -10.84
N VAL A 15 14.52 -10.55 -9.96
CA VAL A 15 14.86 -10.81 -8.56
C VAL A 15 13.67 -11.39 -7.81
N TRP A 16 12.52 -10.73 -7.88
CA TRP A 16 11.32 -11.10 -7.14
C TRP A 16 10.68 -12.36 -7.70
N GLU A 17 10.54 -12.48 -9.02
CA GLU A 17 9.73 -13.52 -9.64
C GLU A 17 10.53 -14.75 -10.08
N ARG A 18 11.82 -14.60 -10.40
CA ARG A 18 12.67 -15.73 -10.86
C ARG A 18 13.67 -16.22 -9.82
N ASN A 19 14.26 -15.33 -9.04
CA ASN A 19 15.35 -15.71 -8.14
C ASN A 19 14.87 -16.08 -6.74
N LEU A 20 13.78 -15.47 -6.26
CA LEU A 20 13.22 -15.77 -4.94
C LEU A 20 12.17 -16.88 -5.02
N SER A 21 12.28 -17.86 -4.13
CA SER A 21 11.25 -18.87 -3.89
C SER A 21 10.00 -18.24 -3.26
N GLN A 22 8.88 -18.95 -3.33
CA GLN A 22 7.62 -18.49 -2.74
C GLN A 22 7.72 -18.26 -1.22
N LEU A 23 8.51 -19.09 -0.52
CA LEU A 23 8.73 -18.98 0.91
C LEU A 23 9.56 -17.73 1.26
N GLU A 24 10.62 -17.45 0.51
CA GLU A 24 11.46 -16.25 0.73
C GLU A 24 10.67 -14.96 0.45
N ARG A 25 9.88 -14.93 -0.63
CA ARG A 25 8.98 -13.79 -0.91
C ARG A 25 8.00 -13.56 0.22
N HIS A 26 7.40 -14.63 0.74
CA HIS A 26 6.48 -14.54 1.87
C HIS A 26 7.19 -14.04 3.13
N ALA A 27 8.38 -14.56 3.44
CA ALA A 27 9.18 -14.14 4.58
C ALA A 27 9.55 -12.65 4.51
N ILE A 28 10.04 -12.19 3.35
CA ILE A 28 10.39 -10.78 3.09
C ILE A 28 9.13 -9.90 3.19
N ALA A 29 8.02 -10.32 2.58
CA ALA A 29 6.75 -9.60 2.66
C ALA A 29 6.26 -9.48 4.10
N MET A 30 6.32 -10.55 4.88
CA MET A 30 5.94 -10.55 6.29
C MET A 30 6.90 -9.72 7.15
N ALA A 31 8.19 -9.68 6.83
CA ALA A 31 9.16 -8.81 7.51
C ALA A 31 8.80 -7.33 7.28
N VAL A 32 8.54 -6.94 6.03
CA VAL A 32 8.09 -5.58 5.68
C VAL A 32 6.77 -5.25 6.38
N LEU A 33 5.79 -6.16 6.37
CA LEU A 33 4.52 -5.97 7.09
C LEU A 33 4.76 -5.77 8.59
N ARG A 34 5.66 -6.53 9.21
CA ARG A 34 6.00 -6.40 10.63
C ARG A 34 6.87 -5.19 10.96
N GLY A 35 7.29 -4.42 9.96
CA GLY A 35 8.15 -3.26 10.16
C GLY A 35 9.61 -3.61 10.44
N ARG A 36 10.06 -4.78 9.99
CA ARG A 36 11.44 -5.26 10.17
C ARG A 36 12.16 -5.28 8.83
N VAL A 37 13.45 -4.96 8.84
CA VAL A 37 14.34 -5.19 7.70
C VAL A 37 15.06 -6.51 7.94
N PRO A 38 15.09 -7.43 6.95
CA PRO A 38 15.89 -8.65 7.04
C PRO A 38 17.37 -8.34 7.33
N ALA A 39 18.03 -9.24 8.07
CA ALA A 39 19.44 -9.08 8.43
C ALA A 39 20.39 -9.29 7.23
N ASP A 40 19.96 -10.09 6.25
CA ASP A 40 20.74 -10.31 5.04
C ASP A 40 20.73 -9.02 4.17
N PRO A 41 21.90 -8.52 3.73
CA PRO A 41 21.99 -7.28 2.95
C PRO A 41 21.24 -7.31 1.63
N PHE A 42 21.07 -8.48 1.00
CA PHE A 42 20.31 -8.60 -0.23
C PHE A 42 18.80 -8.58 0.05
N GLU A 43 18.31 -9.42 0.97
CA GLU A 43 16.91 -9.40 1.39
C GLU A 43 16.47 -8.03 1.93
N GLY A 44 17.37 -7.33 2.63
CA GLY A 44 17.15 -5.95 3.10
C GLY A 44 16.83 -4.98 1.97
N ARG A 45 17.61 -5.00 0.88
CA ARG A 45 17.34 -4.16 -0.31
C ARG A 45 16.04 -4.55 -0.99
N VAL A 46 15.75 -5.84 -1.12
CA VAL A 46 14.49 -6.33 -1.69
C VAL A 46 13.29 -5.89 -0.84
N ALA A 47 13.40 -5.95 0.49
CA ALA A 47 12.38 -5.50 1.43
C ALA A 47 12.09 -3.99 1.30
N LEU A 48 13.13 -3.18 1.12
CA LEU A 48 13.00 -1.73 0.91
C LEU A 48 12.34 -1.42 -0.43
N GLU A 49 12.73 -2.09 -1.51
CA GLU A 49 12.09 -1.90 -2.81
C GLU A 49 10.63 -2.38 -2.81
N LEU A 50 10.34 -3.50 -2.13
CA LEU A 50 8.96 -3.97 -1.90
C LEU A 50 8.14 -2.90 -1.18
N ALA A 51 8.67 -2.30 -0.11
CA ALA A 51 8.03 -1.23 0.63
C ALA A 51 7.77 0.01 -0.24
N ARG A 52 8.71 0.38 -1.13
CA ARG A 52 8.55 1.49 -2.09
C ARG A 52 7.43 1.18 -3.10
N ARG A 53 7.41 -0.01 -3.69
CA ARG A 53 6.38 -0.45 -4.64
C ARG A 53 5.00 -0.54 -3.99
N TRP A 54 4.90 -1.13 -2.81
CA TRP A 54 3.65 -1.16 -2.03
C TRP A 54 3.14 0.23 -1.67
N ARG A 55 4.03 1.16 -1.31
CA ARG A 55 3.64 2.56 -1.08
C ARG A 55 3.10 3.22 -2.34
N ARG A 56 3.69 2.97 -3.52
CA ARG A 56 3.19 3.47 -4.82
C ARG A 56 1.80 2.90 -5.11
N HIS A 57 1.62 1.59 -5.01
CA HIS A 57 0.32 0.95 -5.20
C HIS A 57 -0.75 1.44 -4.21
N ALA A 58 -0.39 1.65 -2.94
CA ALA A 58 -1.31 2.18 -1.95
C ALA A 58 -1.78 3.61 -2.28
N VAL A 59 -0.97 4.42 -2.99
CA VAL A 59 -1.43 5.73 -3.51
C VAL A 59 -2.50 5.54 -4.57
N SER A 60 -2.23 4.69 -5.57
CA SER A 60 -3.19 4.43 -6.64
C SER A 60 -4.51 3.86 -6.10
N LEU A 61 -4.44 2.91 -5.16
CA LEU A 61 -5.63 2.36 -4.50
C LEU A 61 -6.37 3.39 -3.66
N SER A 62 -5.65 4.26 -2.93
CA SER A 62 -6.29 5.35 -2.17
C SER A 62 -7.08 6.27 -3.09
N LEU A 63 -6.52 6.63 -4.25
CA LEU A 63 -7.20 7.50 -5.21
C LEU A 63 -8.43 6.81 -5.81
N LEU A 64 -8.31 5.54 -6.18
CA LEU A 64 -9.43 4.76 -6.71
C LEU A 64 -10.58 4.67 -5.72
N TYR A 65 -10.30 4.30 -4.47
CA TYR A 65 -11.33 4.20 -3.42
C TYR A 65 -11.89 5.55 -3.01
N LEU A 66 -11.10 6.63 -3.09
CA LEU A 66 -11.59 7.99 -2.87
C LEU A 66 -12.60 8.39 -3.95
N LEU A 67 -12.27 8.16 -5.23
CA LEU A 67 -13.18 8.43 -6.34
C LEU A 67 -14.46 7.59 -6.24
N TRP A 68 -14.32 6.30 -5.87
CA TRP A 68 -15.45 5.41 -5.66
C TRP A 68 -16.34 5.87 -4.49
N SER A 69 -15.75 6.30 -3.37
CA SER A 69 -16.49 6.84 -2.21
C SER A 69 -17.23 8.13 -2.55
N LEU A 70 -16.59 9.04 -3.30
CA LEU A 70 -17.21 10.28 -3.79
C LEU A 70 -18.39 9.99 -4.73
N PHE A 71 -18.22 9.04 -5.66
CA PHE A 71 -19.28 8.61 -6.56
C PHE A 71 -20.54 8.17 -5.80
N TRP A 72 -20.38 7.28 -4.81
CA TRP A 72 -21.51 6.83 -3.99
C TRP A 72 -22.08 7.92 -3.08
N SER A 73 -21.25 8.86 -2.62
CA SER A 73 -21.72 10.01 -1.84
C SER A 73 -22.65 10.90 -2.65
N VAL A 74 -22.29 11.14 -3.92
CA VAL A 74 -23.12 11.94 -4.85
C VAL A 74 -24.44 11.23 -5.16
N ILE A 75 -24.42 9.92 -5.40
CA ILE A 75 -25.65 9.13 -5.57
C ILE A 75 -26.51 9.19 -4.32
N GLY A 76 -25.90 9.02 -3.14
CA GLY A 76 -26.60 9.11 -1.86
C GLY A 76 -27.29 10.47 -1.70
N TRP A 77 -26.57 11.56 -1.98
CA TRP A 77 -27.12 12.91 -1.93
C TRP A 77 -28.33 13.08 -2.87
N ASP A 78 -28.21 12.68 -4.14
CA ASP A 78 -29.32 12.75 -5.10
C ASP A 78 -30.52 11.89 -4.65
N ALA A 79 -30.27 10.70 -4.10
CA ALA A 79 -31.31 9.82 -3.58
C ALA A 79 -32.09 10.46 -2.40
N VAL A 80 -31.40 11.14 -1.46
CA VAL A 80 -32.08 11.87 -0.36
C VAL A 80 -33.00 12.95 -0.92
N HIS A 81 -32.54 13.71 -1.90
CA HIS A 81 -33.28 14.85 -2.44
C HIS A 81 -34.52 14.40 -3.23
N ARG A 82 -34.46 13.24 -3.89
CA ARG A 82 -35.55 12.75 -4.76
C ARG A 82 -36.52 11.80 -4.06
N TYR A 83 -36.02 10.97 -3.15
CA TYR A 83 -36.78 9.83 -2.61
C TYR A 83 -36.81 9.81 -1.08
N GLY A 84 -36.22 10.80 -0.41
CA GLY A 84 -36.14 10.84 1.05
C GLY A 84 -35.11 9.88 1.64
N GLY A 85 -35.08 9.77 2.97
CA GLY A 85 -34.02 9.07 3.69
C GLY A 85 -34.01 7.54 3.55
N GLU A 86 -35.10 6.92 3.07
CA GLU A 86 -35.19 5.46 2.98
C GLU A 86 -34.28 4.84 1.90
N ALA A 87 -33.89 5.63 0.89
CA ALA A 87 -33.02 5.18 -0.20
C ALA A 87 -31.50 5.27 0.11
N LEU A 88 -31.12 5.67 1.34
CA LEU A 88 -29.73 5.93 1.73
C LEU A 88 -28.89 4.68 2.05
N GLY A 89 -29.52 3.53 2.33
CA GLY A 89 -28.82 2.38 2.92
C GLY A 89 -27.61 1.92 2.10
N LEU A 90 -27.82 1.67 0.81
CA LEU A 90 -26.76 1.19 -0.08
C LEU A 90 -25.69 2.26 -0.39
N PRO A 91 -26.04 3.50 -0.81
CA PRO A 91 -25.03 4.53 -1.09
C PRO A 91 -24.19 4.89 0.13
N LEU A 92 -24.81 4.93 1.32
CA LEU A 92 -24.10 5.21 2.57
C LEU A 92 -23.12 4.08 2.92
N ALA A 93 -23.55 2.82 2.84
CA ALA A 93 -22.70 1.66 3.09
C ALA A 93 -21.48 1.64 2.14
N CYS A 94 -21.69 1.88 0.85
CA CYS A 94 -20.61 1.95 -0.13
C CYS A 94 -19.67 3.13 0.17
N THR A 95 -20.20 4.31 0.47
CA THR A 95 -19.39 5.48 0.83
C THR A 95 -18.47 5.19 2.03
N ILE A 96 -19.02 4.60 3.09
CA ILE A 96 -18.30 4.24 4.31
C ILE A 96 -17.21 3.20 4.01
N LEU A 97 -17.53 2.16 3.24
CA LEU A 97 -16.56 1.14 2.85
C LEU A 97 -15.38 1.75 2.08
N GLY A 98 -15.65 2.71 1.21
CA GLY A 98 -14.65 3.38 0.39
C GLY A 98 -13.75 4.26 1.25
N ALA A 99 -14.36 5.04 2.14
CA ALA A 99 -13.63 5.86 3.11
C ALA A 99 -12.77 5.01 4.05
N ALA A 100 -13.28 3.86 4.50
CA ALA A 100 -12.52 2.90 5.31
C ALA A 100 -11.32 2.32 4.55
N ALA A 101 -11.50 1.97 3.27
CA ALA A 101 -10.41 1.49 2.41
C ALA A 101 -9.32 2.57 2.20
N VAL A 102 -9.71 3.83 2.00
CA VAL A 102 -8.77 4.96 1.94
C VAL A 102 -8.02 5.10 3.27
N ALA A 103 -8.71 5.08 4.40
CA ALA A 103 -8.09 5.16 5.72
C ALA A 103 -7.09 4.03 5.94
N ALA A 104 -7.44 2.79 5.57
CA ALA A 104 -6.56 1.63 5.63
C ALA A 104 -5.31 1.83 4.76
N CYS A 105 -5.45 2.32 3.54
CA CYS A 105 -4.32 2.62 2.67
C CYS A 105 -3.41 3.72 3.25
N LEU A 106 -3.97 4.76 3.86
CA LEU A 106 -3.19 5.82 4.51
C LEU A 106 -2.43 5.30 5.73
N LEU A 107 -3.06 4.48 6.58
CA LEU A 107 -2.41 3.83 7.72
C LEU A 107 -1.27 2.92 7.26
N PHE A 108 -1.51 2.12 6.22
CA PHE A 108 -0.50 1.26 5.61
C PHE A 108 0.69 2.05 5.07
N ARG A 109 0.42 3.17 4.37
CA ARG A 109 1.47 4.08 3.89
C ARG A 109 2.28 4.71 5.02
N ARG A 110 1.64 5.10 6.12
CA ARG A 110 2.33 5.64 7.30
C ARG A 110 3.27 4.59 7.90
N ARG A 111 2.81 3.34 8.01
CA ARG A 111 3.63 2.21 8.47
C ARG A 111 4.85 1.98 7.57
N LEU A 112 4.66 1.96 6.25
CA LEU A 112 5.77 1.80 5.30
C LEU A 112 6.78 2.94 5.33
N ARG A 113 6.33 4.19 5.52
CA ARG A 113 7.25 5.33 5.68
C ARG A 113 8.14 5.22 6.91
N ALA A 114 7.62 4.64 8.01
CA ALA A 114 8.43 4.44 9.21
C ALA A 114 9.62 3.51 8.94
N ILE A 115 9.41 2.44 8.16
CA ILE A 115 10.47 1.49 7.76
C ILE A 115 11.50 2.17 6.87
N LEU A 116 11.05 2.90 5.83
CA LEU A 116 11.96 3.58 4.90
C LEU A 116 12.81 4.65 5.60
N ARG A 117 12.28 5.30 6.65
CA ARG A 117 13.05 6.25 7.46
C ARG A 117 14.11 5.58 8.32
N LEU A 118 13.83 4.39 8.87
CA LEU A 118 14.80 3.67 9.71
C LEU A 118 16.08 3.31 8.92
N ASP A 119 15.92 3.03 7.63
CA ASP A 119 17.03 2.77 6.70
C ASP A 119 17.85 4.04 6.41
N GLU A 120 17.20 5.19 6.18
CA GLU A 120 17.89 6.48 5.93
C GLU A 120 18.78 6.94 7.10
N PHE A 121 18.49 6.52 8.34
CA PHE A 121 19.30 6.86 9.52
C PHE A 121 20.41 5.85 9.83
N GLY A 122 20.65 4.85 8.98
CA GLY A 122 21.77 3.93 9.13
C GLY A 122 21.73 3.07 10.40
N VAL A 123 20.55 2.87 11.00
CA VAL A 123 20.38 1.96 12.14
C VAL A 123 20.16 0.54 11.61
N THR A 124 21.20 -0.01 10.98
CA THR A 124 21.39 -1.46 10.95
C THR A 124 22.00 -1.87 12.28
N PRO A 125 21.45 -2.84 13.02
CA PRO A 125 22.17 -3.47 14.12
C PRO A 125 23.44 -4.16 13.64
#